data_AF-A0A7J6TIX2-F1
#
_entry.id   AF-A0A7J6TIX2-F1
#
_cell.length_a   1.000
_cell.length_b   1.000
_cell.length_c   1.000
_cell.angle_alpha   90.00
_cell.angle_beta   90.00
_cell.angle_gamma   90.00
#
_symmetry.space_group_name_H-M   'P 1'
#
loop_
_entity.id
_entity.type
_entity.pdbx_description
1 polymer ?
#
loop_
_entity_poly.entity_id
_entity_poly.type
_entity_poly.pdbx_seq_one_letter_code
_entity_poly.pdbx_strand_id
1 'polypeptide(L)'
;MTEGIDTPRHVKPNEEQLVAAARSRLRKSKSLEKCVAEHKAKLVELLRQCVREISERLQRGEPIDPARVDYPLMQAADNVLDLDDLPFRNFAKVDLRTDVVDNVLSNLCDGVLSLCLDTIPVRNVRYHDAVLRQNQALVERMQTVEEALLERSSLLSRCRLAYYRELTHLRNQIYLKRQRQSCGHEDTEDDVYEAYYFDPTDFIEEELRELLNDKIKLSVELWVTRFNKLKDINAELESI
;
A
#
# COMPACT_ATOMS: atom_id res chain seq x y z
N MET A 1 6.58 29.68 -19.38
CA MET A 1 7.08 29.82 -18.00
C MET A 1 5.98 29.34 -17.08
N THR A 2 5.96 28.04 -16.78
CA THR A 2 5.03 27.42 -15.84
C THR A 2 5.83 27.13 -14.58
N GLU A 3 5.67 28.00 -13.59
CA GLU A 3 6.19 27.77 -12.25
C GLU A 3 5.56 26.48 -11.72
N GLY A 4 6.39 25.44 -11.63
CA GLY A 4 6.04 24.21 -10.94
C GLY A 4 5.82 24.57 -9.48
N ILE A 5 4.56 24.52 -9.05
CA ILE A 5 4.21 24.56 -7.64
C ILE A 5 4.80 23.28 -7.05
N ASP A 6 5.99 23.41 -6.47
CA ASP A 6 6.60 22.43 -5.58
C ASP A 6 5.65 22.27 -4.39
N THR A 7 4.68 21.35 -4.52
CA THR A 7 3.96 20.84 -3.37
C THR A 7 5.01 20.37 -2.36
N PRO A 8 4.91 20.79 -1.08
CA PRO A 8 5.89 20.38 -0.09
C PRO A 8 5.88 18.85 -0.06
N ARG A 9 6.98 18.24 -0.52
CA ARG A 9 7.21 16.80 -0.38
C ARG A 9 6.97 16.52 1.10
N HIS A 10 5.89 15.80 1.42
CA HIS A 10 5.68 15.30 2.76
C HIS A 10 6.94 14.53 3.14
N VAL A 11 7.81 15.16 3.93
CA VAL A 11 9.03 14.54 4.42
C VAL A 11 8.54 13.37 5.25
N LYS A 12 8.73 12.16 4.71
CA LYS A 12 8.36 10.94 5.42
C LYS A 12 9.15 10.97 6.73
N PRO A 13 8.49 10.88 7.89
CA PRO A 13 9.20 10.90 9.16
C PRO A 13 10.17 9.71 9.15
N ASN A 14 11.43 9.99 9.51
CA ASN A 14 12.45 8.96 9.62
C ASN A 14 12.07 7.96 10.72
N GLU A 15 12.64 6.76 10.69
CA GLU A 15 12.39 5.70 11.68
C GLU A 15 12.64 6.20 13.11
N GLU A 16 13.72 6.94 13.32
CA GLU A 16 14.04 7.60 14.60
C GLU A 16 12.94 8.54 15.08
N GLN A 17 12.32 9.30 14.16
CA GLN A 17 11.24 10.24 14.48
C GLN A 17 9.95 9.49 14.84
N LEU A 18 9.69 8.35 14.18
CA LEU A 18 8.55 7.49 14.48
C LEU A 18 8.73 6.79 15.85
N VAL A 19 9.93 6.32 16.16
CA VAL A 19 10.28 5.73 17.46
C VAL A 19 10.16 6.79 18.57
N ALA A 20 10.69 7.99 18.37
CA ALA A 20 10.58 9.08 19.35
C ALA A 20 9.11 9.50 19.60
N ALA A 21 8.31 9.59 18.55
CA ALA A 21 6.88 9.88 18.66
C ALA A 21 6.11 8.76 19.37
N ALA A 22 6.44 7.49 19.09
CA ALA A 22 5.85 6.33 19.75
C ALA A 22 6.21 6.28 21.24
N ARG A 23 7.49 6.50 21.60
CA ARG A 23 7.96 6.62 23.00
C ARG A 23 7.20 7.72 23.74
N SER A 24 7.08 8.90 23.15
CA SER A 24 6.36 10.04 23.75
C SER A 24 4.88 9.73 23.98
N ARG A 25 4.23 9.07 23.02
CA ARG A 25 2.83 8.64 23.16
C ARG A 25 2.64 7.59 24.25
N LEU A 26 3.52 6.59 24.30
CA LEU A 26 3.45 5.52 25.30
C LEU A 26 3.70 6.06 26.70
N ARG A 27 4.66 6.98 26.88
CA ARG A 27 4.91 7.67 28.17
C ARG A 27 3.70 8.47 28.66
N LYS A 28 2.93 9.06 27.74
CA LYS A 28 1.69 9.80 28.06
C LYS A 28 0.45 8.92 28.15
N SER A 29 0.60 7.61 28.01
CA SER A 29 -0.54 6.70 28.08
C SER A 29 -1.04 6.57 29.51
N LYS A 30 -2.34 6.81 29.71
CA LYS A 30 -3.03 6.58 30.99
C LYS A 30 -2.89 5.14 31.49
N SER A 31 -2.73 4.17 30.58
CA SER A 31 -2.53 2.77 30.96
C SER A 31 -1.17 2.52 31.59
N LEU A 32 -0.11 3.11 31.00
CA LEU A 32 1.24 3.01 31.53
C LEU A 32 1.34 3.73 32.87
N GLU A 33 0.77 4.94 32.97
CA GLU A 33 0.73 5.71 34.21
C GLU A 33 0.09 4.93 35.36
N LYS A 34 -1.07 4.30 35.12
CA LYS A 34 -1.72 3.43 36.11
C LYS A 34 -0.85 2.23 36.50
N CYS A 35 -0.28 1.54 35.52
CA CYS A 35 0.57 0.37 35.75
C CYS A 35 1.81 0.72 36.59
N VAL A 36 2.47 1.83 36.28
CA VAL A 36 3.64 2.32 37.03
C VAL A 36 3.24 2.69 38.45
N ALA A 37 2.11 3.39 38.64
CA ALA A 37 1.61 3.74 39.97
C ALA A 37 1.30 2.51 40.84
N GLU A 38 0.66 1.48 40.26
CA GLU A 38 0.36 0.23 40.95
C GLU A 38 1.63 -0.52 41.36
N HIS A 39 2.61 -0.63 40.46
CA HIS A 39 3.87 -1.33 40.76
C HIS A 39 4.74 -0.55 41.74
N LYS A 40 4.73 0.79 41.67
CA LYS A 40 5.35 1.66 42.68
C LYS A 40 4.76 1.38 44.06
N ALA A 41 3.44 1.34 44.19
CA ALA A 41 2.78 1.07 45.47
C ALA A 41 3.20 -0.29 46.04
N LYS A 42 3.27 -1.34 45.20
CA LYS A 42 3.75 -2.68 45.61
C LYS A 42 5.21 -2.66 46.06
N LEU A 43 6.10 -2.00 45.32
CA LEU A 43 7.52 -1.88 45.67
C LEU A 43 7.72 -1.12 46.98
N VAL A 44 7.00 -0.01 47.18
CA VAL A 44 7.05 0.76 48.42
C VAL A 44 6.56 -0.06 49.61
N GLU A 45 5.48 -0.84 49.44
CA GLU A 45 4.98 -1.69 50.53
C GLU A 45 5.96 -2.81 50.88
N LEU A 46 6.57 -3.45 49.88
CA LEU A 46 7.63 -4.45 50.10
C LEU A 46 8.83 -3.84 50.84
N LEU A 47 9.29 -2.66 50.43
CA LEU A 47 10.39 -1.96 51.11
C LEU A 47 10.02 -1.61 52.55
N ARG A 48 8.79 -1.14 52.80
CA ARG A 48 8.30 -0.86 54.16
C ARG A 48 8.22 -2.13 55.00
N GLN A 49 7.82 -3.25 54.42
CA GLN A 49 7.81 -4.54 55.11
C GLN A 49 9.23 -4.97 55.48
N CYS A 50 10.17 -4.92 54.53
CA CYS A 50 11.58 -5.24 54.79
C CYS A 50 12.18 -4.36 55.88
N VAL A 51 11.92 -3.05 55.86
CA VAL A 51 12.41 -2.12 56.88
C VAL A 51 11.82 -2.43 58.25
N ARG A 52 10.52 -2.77 58.34
CA ARG A 52 9.89 -3.21 59.60
C ARG A 52 10.53 -4.49 60.13
N GLU A 53 10.70 -5.50 59.28
CA GLU A 53 11.31 -6.78 59.67
C GLU A 53 12.75 -6.57 60.19
N ILE A 54 13.55 -5.76 59.49
CA ILE A 54 14.91 -5.41 59.93
C ILE A 54 14.89 -4.68 61.27
N SER A 55 14.00 -3.69 61.44
CA SER A 55 13.88 -2.91 62.67
C SER A 55 13.48 -3.76 63.87
N GLU A 56 12.56 -4.70 63.68
CA GLU A 56 12.14 -5.63 64.74
C GLU A 56 13.26 -6.60 65.14
N ARG A 57 14.05 -7.09 64.18
CA ARG A 57 15.20 -7.96 64.47
C ARG A 57 16.28 -7.24 65.26
N LEU A 58 16.54 -5.96 64.93
CA LEU A 58 17.41 -5.09 65.71
C LEU A 58 16.93 -4.91 67.14
N GLN A 59 15.62 -4.66 67.34
CA GLN A 59 15.05 -4.50 68.68
C GLN A 59 15.13 -5.78 69.52
N ARG A 60 15.10 -6.96 68.88
CA ARG A 60 15.28 -8.27 69.52
C ARG A 60 16.75 -8.62 69.79
N GLY A 61 17.71 -7.79 69.36
CA GLY A 61 19.14 -8.04 69.49
C GLY A 61 19.66 -9.14 68.57
N GLU A 62 18.91 -9.51 67.53
CA GLU A 62 19.37 -10.47 66.53
C GLU A 62 20.44 -9.83 65.63
N PRO A 63 21.57 -10.50 65.36
CA PRO A 63 22.57 -9.99 64.45
C PRO A 63 22.00 -9.93 63.03
N ILE A 64 22.03 -8.74 62.43
CA ILE A 64 21.78 -8.56 61.01
C ILE A 64 23.04 -8.99 60.26
N ASP A 65 22.89 -9.89 59.30
CA ASP A 65 23.96 -10.26 58.38
C ASP A 65 24.26 -9.07 57.45
N PRO A 66 25.41 -8.38 57.59
CA PRO A 66 25.73 -7.20 56.82
C PRO A 66 25.89 -7.50 55.32
N ALA A 67 26.10 -8.76 54.93
CA ALA A 67 26.18 -9.18 53.53
C ALA A 67 24.81 -9.27 52.83
N ARG A 68 23.70 -9.21 53.58
CA ARG A 68 22.33 -9.31 53.04
C ARG A 68 21.57 -7.99 53.00
N VAL A 69 22.07 -6.95 53.66
CA VAL A 69 21.43 -5.63 53.69
C VAL A 69 22.28 -4.66 52.88
N ASP A 70 22.30 -4.88 51.58
CA ASP A 70 22.64 -3.81 50.65
C ASP A 70 21.46 -2.85 50.63
N TYR A 71 21.53 -1.79 51.45
CA TYR A 71 20.64 -0.65 51.26
C TYR A 71 20.85 -0.15 49.83
N PRO A 72 19.85 -0.18 48.93
CA PRO A 72 20.06 0.17 47.52
C PRO A 72 20.32 1.66 47.27
N LEU A 73 20.66 2.42 48.32
CA LEU A 73 20.52 3.88 48.31
C LEU A 73 21.54 4.69 49.07
N MET A 74 22.52 4.06 49.70
CA MET A 74 23.78 4.77 49.86
C MET A 74 24.61 4.33 48.66
N GLN A 75 24.52 5.09 47.56
CA GLN A 75 25.74 5.28 46.77
C GLN A 75 26.84 5.48 47.80
N ALA A 76 27.90 4.67 47.71
CA ALA A 76 29.10 4.86 48.50
C ALA A 76 29.54 6.30 48.27
N ALA A 77 29.00 7.20 49.08
CA ALA A 77 29.37 8.58 49.11
C ALA A 77 30.72 8.48 49.78
N ASP A 78 31.76 8.58 48.96
CA ASP A 78 33.17 8.66 49.31
C ASP A 78 33.34 8.86 50.83
N ASN A 79 33.75 7.79 51.51
CA ASN A 79 34.19 7.76 52.91
C ASN A 79 33.62 8.88 53.79
N VAL A 80 32.45 8.66 54.39
CA VAL A 80 32.00 9.51 55.50
C VAL A 80 32.89 9.20 56.71
N LEU A 81 34.02 9.90 56.78
CA LEU A 81 34.93 9.89 57.93
C LEU A 81 34.61 11.02 58.92
N ASP A 82 33.75 12.00 58.56
CA ASP A 82 33.41 13.11 59.44
C ASP A 82 31.97 13.59 59.31
N LEU A 83 31.30 13.78 60.45
CA LEU A 83 29.92 14.26 60.57
C LEU A 83 29.80 15.78 60.32
N ASP A 84 30.92 16.50 60.41
CA ASP A 84 30.99 17.97 60.27
C ASP A 84 30.91 18.45 58.81
N ASP A 85 31.03 17.55 57.83
CA ASP A 85 30.96 17.86 56.39
C ASP A 85 29.53 17.81 55.81
N LEU A 86 28.56 17.28 56.57
CA LEU A 86 27.16 17.18 56.16
C LEU A 86 26.49 18.52 55.79
N PRO A 87 26.72 19.65 56.48
CA PRO A 87 26.08 20.93 56.18
C PRO A 87 26.57 21.56 54.87
N PHE A 88 27.75 21.17 54.38
CA PHE A 88 28.39 21.75 53.20
C PHE A 88 28.08 20.97 51.92
N ARG A 89 27.38 19.83 52.02
CA ARG A 89 26.96 19.06 50.84
C ARG A 89 25.75 19.72 50.18
N ASN A 90 25.85 19.85 48.86
CA ASN A 90 24.90 20.56 48.04
C ASN A 90 23.68 19.66 47.74
N PHE A 91 22.69 19.66 48.65
CA PHE A 91 21.42 18.94 48.47
C PHE A 91 20.52 19.53 47.36
N ALA A 92 20.94 20.62 46.71
CA ALA A 92 20.22 21.29 45.63
C ALA A 92 19.94 20.40 44.40
N LYS A 93 20.64 19.27 44.23
CA LYS A 93 20.41 18.30 43.14
C LYS A 93 19.51 17.12 43.53
N VAL A 94 19.08 17.02 44.79
CA VAL A 94 18.11 16.01 45.21
C VAL A 94 16.73 16.57 44.93
N ASP A 95 16.14 16.19 43.81
CA ASP A 95 14.77 16.57 43.48
C ASP A 95 13.81 15.82 44.41
N LEU A 96 13.35 16.49 45.47
CA LEU A 96 12.45 15.95 46.51
C LEU A 96 11.10 15.46 45.96
N ARG A 97 10.79 15.76 44.69
CA ARG A 97 9.55 15.34 44.03
C ARG A 97 9.65 13.98 43.34
N THR A 98 10.86 13.52 43.02
CA THR A 98 11.09 12.23 42.37
C THR A 98 11.72 11.26 43.37
N ASP A 99 10.95 10.24 43.74
CA ASP A 99 11.46 9.21 44.63
C ASP A 99 12.47 8.32 43.86
N VAL A 100 13.34 7.64 44.58
CA VAL A 100 14.32 6.70 44.01
C VAL A 100 13.59 5.59 43.27
N VAL A 101 12.46 5.14 43.82
CA VAL A 101 11.59 4.16 43.18
C VAL A 101 11.06 4.69 41.84
N ASP A 102 10.79 5.99 41.73
CA ASP A 102 10.39 6.61 40.45
C ASP A 102 11.51 6.56 39.42
N ASN A 103 12.75 6.85 39.83
CA ASN A 103 13.91 6.79 38.95
C ASN A 103 14.18 5.37 38.44
N VAL A 104 14.12 4.37 39.33
CA VAL A 104 14.31 2.95 38.96
C VAL A 104 13.22 2.49 38.00
N LEU A 105 11.95 2.80 38.31
CA LEU A 105 10.82 2.42 37.45
C LEU A 105 10.86 3.14 36.10
N SER A 106 11.25 4.41 36.06
CA SER A 106 11.40 5.16 34.80
C SER A 106 12.48 4.54 33.92
N ASN A 107 13.65 4.23 34.48
CA ASN A 107 14.75 3.60 33.74
C ASN A 107 14.35 2.22 33.20
N LEU A 108 13.62 1.43 33.99
CA LEU A 108 13.16 0.12 33.58
C LEU A 108 12.10 0.21 32.47
N CYS A 109 11.15 1.14 32.60
CA CYS A 109 10.16 1.42 31.55
C CYS A 109 10.83 1.84 30.24
N ASP A 110 11.84 2.71 30.31
CA ASP A 110 12.57 3.15 29.12
C ASP A 110 13.35 2.01 28.45
N GLY A 111 13.95 1.12 29.23
CA GLY A 111 14.61 -0.08 28.72
C GLY A 111 13.63 -1.00 27.98
N VAL A 112 12.47 -1.30 28.60
CA VAL A 112 11.43 -2.14 28.00
C VAL A 112 10.86 -1.49 26.74
N LEU A 113 10.57 -0.19 26.77
CA LEU A 113 10.08 0.54 25.60
C LEU A 113 11.09 0.55 24.47
N SER A 114 12.39 0.64 24.74
CA SER A 114 13.41 0.50 23.70
C SER A 114 13.34 -0.87 23.06
N LEU A 115 13.42 -1.94 23.86
CA LEU A 115 13.35 -3.33 23.38
C LEU A 115 12.10 -3.60 22.52
N CYS A 116 10.93 -3.13 22.95
CA CYS A 116 9.68 -3.32 22.21
C CYS A 116 9.65 -2.54 20.89
N LEU A 117 10.22 -1.33 20.84
CA LEU A 117 10.22 -0.50 19.64
C LEU A 117 11.34 -0.89 18.65
N ASP A 118 12.41 -1.50 19.13
CA ASP A 118 13.48 -2.05 18.31
C ASP A 118 13.05 -3.37 17.64
N THR A 119 12.11 -4.10 18.27
CA THR A 119 11.59 -5.38 17.74
C THR A 119 10.35 -5.21 16.86
N ILE A 120 9.53 -4.18 17.08
CA ILE A 120 8.29 -3.95 16.34
C ILE A 120 8.46 -2.74 15.41
N PRO A 121 8.43 -2.92 14.08
CA PRO A 121 8.62 -1.81 13.15
C PRO A 121 7.47 -0.80 13.28
N VAL A 122 7.80 0.43 13.69
CA VAL A 122 6.83 1.51 13.84
C VAL A 122 6.47 2.06 12.47
N ARG A 123 5.29 1.70 11.96
CA ARG A 123 4.80 2.18 10.66
C ARG A 123 4.07 3.52 10.81
N ASN A 124 4.27 4.40 9.82
CA ASN A 124 3.47 5.61 9.69
C ASN A 124 2.04 5.25 9.27
N VAL A 125 1.12 5.20 10.24
CA VAL A 125 -0.29 4.85 10.03
C VAL A 125 -0.95 5.74 8.98
N ARG A 126 -0.67 7.05 8.97
CA ARG A 126 -1.27 7.97 8.00
C ARG A 126 -0.82 7.67 6.58
N TYR A 127 0.46 7.36 6.40
CA TYR A 127 0.98 6.99 5.10
C TYR A 127 0.43 5.64 4.64
N HIS A 128 0.36 4.66 5.55
CA HIS A 128 -0.23 3.35 5.28
C HIS A 128 -1.70 3.48 4.83
N ASP A 129 -2.51 4.24 5.54
CA ASP A 129 -3.91 4.45 5.21
C ASP A 129 -4.07 5.20 3.87
N ALA A 130 -3.22 6.19 3.60
CA ALA A 130 -3.21 6.89 2.31
C ALA A 130 -2.88 5.94 1.15
N VAL A 131 -1.88 5.07 1.32
CA VAL A 131 -1.51 4.07 0.31
C VAL A 131 -2.61 3.04 0.12
N LEU A 132 -3.27 2.59 1.19
CA LEU A 132 -4.41 1.67 1.09
C LEU A 132 -5.56 2.28 0.28
N ARG A 133 -5.92 3.54 0.55
CA ARG A 133 -6.96 4.24 -0.22
C ARG A 133 -6.57 4.40 -1.69
N GLN A 134 -5.30 4.73 -1.96
CA GLN A 134 -4.81 4.85 -3.33
C GLN A 134 -4.88 3.51 -4.07
N ASN A 135 -4.50 2.41 -3.41
CA ASN A 135 -4.60 1.08 -3.99
C ASN A 135 -6.05 0.67 -4.25
N GLN A 136 -6.97 0.96 -3.34
CA GLN A 136 -8.41 0.73 -3.55
C GLN A 136 -8.92 1.48 -4.78
N ALA A 137 -8.60 2.78 -4.89
CA ALA A 137 -8.99 3.58 -6.05
C ALA A 137 -8.38 3.07 -7.37
N LEU A 138 -7.17 2.51 -7.33
CA LEU A 138 -6.55 1.88 -8.51
C LEU A 138 -7.26 0.58 -8.89
N VAL A 139 -7.63 -0.25 -7.92
CA VAL A 139 -8.38 -1.48 -8.16
C VAL A 139 -9.74 -1.18 -8.79
N GLU A 140 -10.47 -0.20 -8.27
CA GLU A 140 -11.75 0.24 -8.86
C GLU A 140 -11.58 0.71 -10.30
N ARG A 141 -10.55 1.51 -10.59
CA ARG A 141 -10.24 1.93 -11.96
C ARG A 141 -9.92 0.75 -12.88
N MET A 142 -9.14 -0.22 -12.41
CA MET A 142 -8.85 -1.42 -13.19
C MET A 142 -10.11 -2.21 -13.53
N GLN A 143 -11.02 -2.36 -12.57
CA GLN A 143 -12.31 -3.05 -12.79
C GLN A 143 -13.15 -2.33 -13.85
N THR A 144 -13.27 -1.00 -13.78
CA THR A 144 -14.03 -0.24 -14.79
C THR A 144 -13.43 -0.38 -16.20
N VAL A 145 -12.10 -0.44 -16.32
CA VAL A 145 -11.43 -0.65 -17.60
C VAL A 145 -11.65 -2.07 -18.12
N GLU A 146 -11.65 -3.08 -17.24
CA GLU A 146 -11.91 -4.47 -17.61
C GLU A 146 -13.34 -4.65 -18.12
N GLU A 147 -14.33 -4.06 -17.45
CA GLU A 147 -15.73 -4.05 -17.90
C GLU A 147 -15.87 -3.41 -19.28
N ALA A 148 -15.27 -2.23 -19.49
CA ALA A 148 -15.27 -1.56 -20.79
C ALA A 148 -14.60 -2.38 -21.90
N LEU A 149 -13.55 -3.15 -21.57
CA LEU A 149 -12.91 -4.07 -22.52
C LEU A 149 -13.82 -5.24 -22.90
N LEU A 150 -14.54 -5.81 -21.93
CA LEU A 150 -15.51 -6.88 -22.16
C LEU A 150 -16.66 -6.40 -23.06
N GLU A 151 -17.20 -5.21 -22.79
CA GLU A 151 -18.23 -4.59 -23.62
C GLU A 151 -17.75 -4.37 -25.06
N ARG A 152 -16.56 -3.76 -25.24
CA ARG A 152 -15.97 -3.56 -26.57
C ARG A 152 -15.72 -4.88 -27.31
N SER A 153 -15.25 -5.92 -26.61
CA SER A 153 -15.07 -7.26 -27.19
C SER A 153 -16.39 -7.86 -27.67
N SER A 154 -17.47 -7.66 -26.91
CA SER A 154 -18.83 -8.08 -27.30
C SER A 154 -19.31 -7.36 -28.55
N LEU A 155 -19.15 -6.03 -28.60
CA LEU A 155 -19.50 -5.22 -29.77
C LEU A 155 -18.74 -5.64 -31.03
N LEU A 156 -17.41 -5.83 -30.91
CA LEU A 156 -16.59 -6.32 -32.02
C LEU A 156 -17.07 -7.68 -32.53
N SER A 157 -17.46 -8.58 -31.63
CA SER A 157 -18.00 -9.90 -31.99
C SER A 157 -19.32 -9.79 -32.76
N ARG A 158 -20.20 -8.86 -32.37
CA ARG A 158 -21.45 -8.57 -33.09
C ARG A 158 -21.17 -8.01 -34.48
N CYS A 159 -20.25 -7.05 -34.60
CA CYS A 159 -19.85 -6.49 -35.90
C CYS A 159 -19.28 -7.56 -36.84
N ARG A 160 -18.40 -8.44 -36.33
CA ARG A 160 -17.86 -9.57 -37.12
C ARG A 160 -18.96 -10.50 -37.61
N LEU A 161 -19.93 -10.80 -36.77
CA LEU A 161 -21.06 -11.66 -37.15
C LEU A 161 -21.93 -11.02 -38.23
N ALA A 162 -22.25 -9.73 -38.09
CA ALA A 162 -23.01 -8.98 -39.08
C ALA A 162 -22.29 -8.93 -40.43
N TYR A 163 -20.98 -8.62 -40.42
CA TYR A 163 -20.15 -8.66 -41.62
C TYR A 163 -20.13 -10.05 -42.28
N TYR A 164 -19.99 -11.12 -41.49
CA TYR A 164 -20.03 -12.49 -42.02
C TYR A 164 -21.38 -12.85 -42.65
N ARG A 165 -22.49 -12.38 -42.06
CA ARG A 165 -23.84 -12.57 -42.61
C ARG A 165 -23.98 -11.88 -43.96
N GLU A 166 -23.51 -10.64 -44.09
CA GLU A 166 -23.54 -9.90 -45.36
C GLU A 166 -22.71 -10.62 -46.43
N LEU A 167 -21.48 -11.03 -46.11
CA LEU A 167 -20.65 -11.82 -47.03
C LEU A 167 -21.33 -13.11 -47.50
N THR A 168 -22.01 -13.80 -46.57
CA THR A 168 -22.75 -15.03 -46.89
C THR A 168 -23.94 -14.74 -47.79
N HIS A 169 -24.67 -13.64 -47.53
CA HIS A 169 -25.78 -13.18 -48.35
C HIS A 169 -25.33 -12.88 -49.79
N LEU A 170 -24.27 -12.08 -49.97
CA LEU A 170 -23.70 -11.77 -51.27
C LEU A 170 -23.20 -13.03 -51.99
N ARG A 171 -22.53 -13.95 -51.27
CA ARG A 171 -22.10 -15.22 -51.84
C ARG A 171 -23.29 -16.06 -52.33
N ASN A 172 -24.39 -16.11 -51.58
CA ASN A 172 -25.60 -16.82 -51.98
C ASN A 172 -26.24 -16.20 -53.23
N GLN A 173 -26.29 -14.88 -53.33
CA GLN A 173 -26.76 -14.20 -54.55
C GLN A 173 -25.91 -14.58 -55.77
N ILE A 174 -24.58 -14.63 -55.65
CA ILE A 174 -23.67 -15.06 -56.72
C ILE A 174 -23.95 -16.50 -57.15
N TYR A 175 -24.11 -17.42 -56.19
CA TYR A 175 -24.43 -18.83 -56.50
C TYR A 175 -25.76 -18.96 -57.24
N LEU A 176 -26.80 -18.29 -56.75
CA LEU A 176 -28.14 -18.32 -57.37
C LEU A 176 -28.11 -17.73 -58.79
N LYS A 177 -27.37 -16.64 -59.01
CA LYS A 177 -27.20 -16.04 -60.34
C LYS A 177 -26.49 -17.00 -61.30
N ARG A 178 -25.38 -17.61 -60.88
CA ARG A 178 -24.67 -18.63 -61.70
C ARG A 178 -25.57 -19.81 -62.05
N GLN A 179 -26.43 -20.25 -61.12
CA GLN A 179 -27.36 -21.33 -61.37
C GLN A 179 -28.43 -20.95 -62.40
N ARG A 180 -28.99 -19.73 -62.31
CA ARG A 180 -29.98 -19.20 -63.27
C ARG A 180 -29.39 -19.06 -64.68
N GLN A 181 -28.16 -18.54 -64.79
CA GLN A 181 -27.42 -18.47 -66.05
C GLN A 181 -27.19 -19.87 -66.66
N SER A 182 -26.89 -20.87 -65.83
CA SER A 182 -26.71 -22.26 -66.28
C SER A 182 -28.01 -22.90 -66.78
N CYS A 183 -29.18 -22.38 -66.37
CA CYS A 183 -30.50 -22.82 -66.82
C CYS A 183 -31.03 -22.03 -68.04
N GLY A 184 -30.21 -21.17 -68.64
CA GLY A 184 -30.55 -20.44 -69.88
C GLY A 184 -31.39 -19.18 -69.69
N HIS A 185 -31.44 -18.60 -68.48
CA HIS A 185 -31.99 -17.25 -68.30
C HIS A 185 -30.94 -16.18 -68.64
N GLU A 186 -31.33 -15.19 -69.44
CA GLU A 186 -30.52 -14.02 -69.77
C GLU A 186 -30.49 -13.04 -68.59
N ASP A 187 -29.31 -12.47 -68.32
CA ASP A 187 -29.13 -11.44 -67.28
C ASP A 187 -30.02 -10.22 -67.62
N THR A 188 -30.90 -9.83 -66.70
CA THR A 188 -31.74 -8.63 -66.85
C THR A 188 -31.22 -7.48 -65.99
N GLU A 189 -31.60 -6.23 -66.29
CA GLU A 189 -31.18 -5.03 -65.52
C GLU A 189 -31.57 -5.10 -64.03
N ASP A 190 -32.49 -6.00 -63.64
CA ASP A 190 -32.88 -6.28 -62.24
C ASP A 190 -31.91 -7.22 -61.50
N ASP A 191 -30.90 -7.82 -62.15
CA ASP A 191 -29.88 -8.65 -61.50
C ASP A 191 -28.76 -7.83 -60.84
N VAL A 192 -29.14 -6.76 -60.12
CA VAL A 192 -28.25 -5.96 -59.27
C VAL A 192 -28.07 -6.69 -57.94
N TYR A 193 -26.82 -6.91 -57.53
CA TYR A 193 -26.55 -7.48 -56.21
C TYR A 193 -27.05 -6.52 -55.13
N GLU A 194 -28.01 -6.94 -54.32
CA GLU A 194 -28.44 -6.19 -53.14
C GLU A 194 -27.36 -6.31 -52.06
N ALA A 195 -26.49 -5.30 -51.99
CA ALA A 195 -25.55 -5.10 -50.91
C ALA A 195 -26.15 -4.15 -49.87
N TYR A 196 -26.50 -4.71 -48.72
CA TYR A 196 -26.77 -3.92 -47.53
C TYR A 196 -25.41 -3.61 -46.90
N TYR A 197 -24.74 -2.54 -47.36
CA TYR A 197 -23.45 -2.12 -46.82
C TYR A 197 -23.47 -2.23 -45.29
N PHE A 198 -22.66 -3.12 -44.72
CA PHE A 198 -22.55 -3.22 -43.27
C PHE A 198 -22.20 -1.84 -42.70
N ASP A 199 -23.15 -1.23 -41.98
CA ASP A 199 -22.94 0.02 -41.29
C ASP A 199 -22.63 -0.26 -39.80
N PRO A 200 -21.39 -0.06 -39.35
CA PRO A 200 -21.03 -0.26 -37.95
C PRO A 200 -21.80 0.65 -36.98
N THR A 201 -22.45 1.71 -37.47
CA THR A 201 -23.25 2.67 -36.68
C THR A 201 -24.40 2.05 -35.93
N ASP A 202 -24.95 0.92 -36.41
CA ASP A 202 -26.07 0.26 -35.75
C ASP A 202 -25.66 -0.38 -34.41
N PHE A 203 -24.35 -0.48 -34.15
CA PHE A 203 -23.80 -1.18 -32.98
C PHE A 203 -22.77 -0.36 -32.21
N ILE A 204 -22.27 0.75 -32.75
CA ILE A 204 -21.10 1.47 -32.23
C ILE A 204 -21.31 2.99 -32.34
N GLU A 205 -20.88 3.72 -31.31
CA GLU A 205 -20.86 5.19 -31.28
C GLU A 205 -20.02 5.80 -32.43
N GLU A 206 -20.41 7.00 -32.87
CA GLU A 206 -19.91 7.63 -34.09
C GLU A 206 -18.39 7.92 -34.07
N GLU A 207 -17.82 8.27 -32.91
CA GLU A 207 -16.37 8.46 -32.74
C GLU A 207 -15.58 7.14 -32.89
N LEU A 208 -16.13 6.03 -32.40
CA LEU A 208 -15.49 4.72 -32.54
C LEU A 208 -15.59 4.19 -33.97
N ARG A 209 -16.62 4.59 -34.73
CA ARG A 209 -16.77 4.26 -36.15
C ARG A 209 -15.63 4.86 -36.97
N GLU A 210 -15.29 6.13 -36.73
CA GLU A 210 -14.16 6.78 -37.39
C GLU A 210 -12.86 6.02 -37.14
N LEU A 211 -12.60 5.68 -35.87
CA LEU A 211 -11.42 4.89 -35.50
C LEU A 211 -11.41 3.50 -36.15
N LEU A 212 -12.55 2.82 -36.20
CA LEU A 212 -12.67 1.50 -36.84
C LEU A 212 -12.42 1.60 -38.35
N ASN A 213 -13.02 2.59 -39.02
CA ASN A 213 -12.83 2.84 -40.44
C ASN A 213 -11.37 3.17 -40.77
N ASP A 214 -10.69 3.95 -39.93
CA ASP A 214 -9.27 4.24 -40.10
C ASP A 214 -8.41 2.97 -39.96
N LYS A 215 -8.75 2.08 -39.01
CA LYS A 215 -8.06 0.80 -38.86
C LYS A 215 -8.33 -0.16 -40.02
N ILE A 216 -9.55 -0.17 -40.56
CA ILE A 216 -9.90 -0.97 -41.74
C ILE A 216 -9.13 -0.47 -42.96
N LYS A 217 -9.09 0.85 -43.20
CA LYS A 217 -8.31 1.45 -44.29
C LYS A 217 -6.83 1.08 -44.19
N LEU A 218 -6.22 1.25 -43.00
CA LEU A 218 -4.83 0.88 -42.74
C LEU A 218 -4.57 -0.62 -43.02
N SER A 219 -5.49 -1.48 -42.58
CA SER A 219 -5.43 -2.93 -42.84
C SER A 219 -5.45 -3.23 -44.34
N VAL A 220 -6.34 -2.59 -45.09
CA VAL A 220 -6.45 -2.77 -46.55
C VAL A 220 -5.18 -2.30 -47.25
N GLU A 221 -4.65 -1.13 -46.92
CA GLU A 221 -3.40 -0.61 -47.48
C GLU A 221 -2.22 -1.55 -47.25
N LEU A 222 -2.09 -2.09 -46.02
CA LEU A 222 -1.07 -3.07 -45.68
C LEU A 222 -1.22 -4.36 -46.51
N TRP A 223 -2.46 -4.83 -46.69
CA TRP A 223 -2.75 -6.01 -47.49
C TRP A 223 -2.43 -5.81 -48.97
N VAL A 224 -2.84 -4.68 -49.55
CA VAL A 224 -2.53 -4.32 -50.95
C VAL A 224 -1.02 -4.24 -51.15
N THR A 225 -0.30 -3.62 -50.22
CA THR A 225 1.16 -3.52 -50.28
C THR A 225 1.82 -4.90 -50.25
N ARG A 226 1.34 -5.80 -49.36
CA ARG A 226 1.83 -7.19 -49.30
C ARG A 226 1.48 -7.99 -50.54
N PHE A 227 0.27 -7.85 -51.06
CA PHE A 227 -0.18 -8.53 -52.26
C PHE A 227 0.66 -8.12 -53.48
N ASN A 228 0.91 -6.83 -53.65
CA ASN A 228 1.76 -6.34 -54.75
C ASN A 228 3.19 -6.88 -54.64
N LYS A 229 3.79 -6.86 -53.44
CA LYS A 229 5.11 -7.48 -53.23
C LYS A 229 5.14 -8.97 -53.57
N LEU A 230 4.11 -9.72 -53.17
CA LEU A 230 4.00 -11.15 -53.51
C LEU A 230 3.80 -11.37 -55.01
N LYS A 231 3.05 -10.49 -55.67
CA LYS A 231 2.84 -10.51 -57.11
C LYS A 231 4.16 -10.27 -57.87
N ASP A 232 4.96 -9.31 -57.42
CA ASP A 232 6.27 -8.99 -58.01
C ASP A 232 7.24 -10.18 -57.85
N ILE A 233 7.31 -10.77 -56.65
CA ILE A 233 8.12 -11.98 -56.38
C ILE A 233 7.65 -13.16 -57.26
N ASN A 234 6.34 -13.35 -57.42
CA ASN A 234 5.82 -14.44 -58.25
C ASN A 234 6.17 -14.24 -59.74
N ALA A 235 6.12 -12.99 -60.22
CA ALA A 235 6.54 -12.65 -61.59
C ALA A 235 8.06 -12.86 -61.80
N GLU A 236 8.89 -12.56 -60.80
CA GLU A 236 10.33 -12.86 -60.83
C GLU A 236 10.60 -14.38 -60.89
N LEU A 237 9.88 -15.18 -60.09
CA LEU A 237 10.01 -16.63 -60.08
C LEU A 237 9.54 -17.29 -61.39
N GLU A 238 8.50 -16.76 -62.04
CA GLU A 238 8.03 -17.23 -63.35
C GLU A 238 8.96 -16.82 -64.51
N SER A 239 9.90 -15.91 -64.28
CA SER A 239 10.87 -15.43 -65.28
C SER A 239 12.20 -16.18 -65.30
N ILE A 240 12.41 -17.11 -64.36
CA ILE A 240 13.57 -18.02 -64.24
C ILE A 240 13.23 -19.36 -64.88
#